data_AF-A0A158L1D8-F1
#
_entry.id   AF-A0A158L1D8-F1
#
_cell.length_a   1.000
_cell.length_b   1.000
_cell.length_c   1.000
_cell.angle_alpha   90.00
_cell.angle_beta   90.00
_cell.angle_gamma   90.00
#
_symmetry.space_group_name_H-M   'P 1'
#
loop_
_entity.id
_entity.type
_entity.pdbx_description
1 polymer ?
#
loop_
_entity_poly.entity_id
_entity_poly.type
_entity_poly.pdbx_seq_one_letter_code
_entity_poly.pdbx_strand_id
1 'polypeptide(L)'
;MDLQLGPLSITTMIRMDHTHVIAAFHRYRRSTPWWRKRAIVELTCTALEIHAQLEEEILYPALSAAMSSDEILATSKSEHDKMREDIARLRAMRPNDAAYDARFMHLMREVIHHVAEEETVLLPTAERALTSRLTQLGQRMSTRRLQLVAQRRPAMIAVNTVATFPAASLAMVSIGAFILAHGLRAATERRSRQPAKGVARRSGRNQA
;
A
#
# COMPACT_ATOMS: atom_id res chain seq x y z
N MET A 1 5.11 22.66 13.84
CA MET A 1 4.05 21.64 13.94
C MET A 1 4.57 20.39 13.28
N ASP A 2 5.17 19.51 14.06
CA ASP A 2 5.54 18.18 13.58
C ASP A 2 4.25 17.44 13.20
N LEU A 3 4.06 17.20 11.91
CA LEU A 3 3.05 16.28 11.43
C LEU A 3 3.51 14.86 11.79
N GLN A 4 3.35 14.52 13.06
CA GLN A 4 3.39 13.15 13.52
C GLN A 4 2.18 12.46 12.87
N LEU A 5 2.36 11.94 11.65
CA LEU A 5 1.40 11.06 11.01
C LEU A 5 1.30 9.81 11.89
N GLY A 6 0.37 9.85 12.85
CA GLY A 6 0.00 8.68 13.63
C GLY A 6 -0.40 7.53 12.69
N PRO A 7 -0.38 6.28 13.17
CA PRO A 7 -0.75 5.15 12.34
C PRO A 7 -2.19 5.36 11.82
N LEU A 8 -2.37 5.21 10.51
CA LEU A 8 -3.67 5.40 9.88
C LEU A 8 -4.69 4.40 10.43
N SER A 9 -5.92 4.85 10.60
CA SER A 9 -7.02 3.97 10.97
C SER A 9 -7.34 3.00 9.83
N ILE A 10 -7.88 1.81 10.15
CA ILE A 10 -8.28 0.84 9.12
C ILE A 10 -9.31 1.42 8.14
N THR A 11 -10.28 2.20 8.61
CA THR A 11 -11.29 2.81 7.72
C THR A 11 -10.67 3.89 6.84
N THR A 12 -9.73 4.70 7.36
CA THR A 12 -8.96 5.64 6.52
C THR A 12 -8.21 4.92 5.40
N MET A 13 -7.57 3.79 5.70
CA MET A 13 -6.84 3.02 4.69
C MET A 13 -7.76 2.46 3.60
N ILE A 14 -8.96 1.99 3.97
CA ILE A 14 -9.95 1.49 3.01
C ILE A 14 -10.42 2.62 2.09
N ARG A 15 -10.77 3.80 2.63
CA ARG A 15 -11.13 4.97 1.81
C ARG A 15 -10.02 5.41 0.86
N MET A 16 -8.77 5.27 1.28
CA MET A 16 -7.62 5.51 0.40
C MET A 16 -7.55 4.50 -0.75
N ASP A 17 -7.82 3.21 -0.49
CA ASP A 17 -7.92 2.20 -1.55
C ASP A 17 -9.03 2.54 -2.55
N HIS A 18 -10.22 2.90 -2.07
CA HIS A 18 -11.33 3.35 -2.92
C HIS A 18 -10.92 4.50 -3.83
N THR A 19 -10.29 5.53 -3.24
CA THR A 19 -9.80 6.71 -3.96
C THR A 19 -8.80 6.32 -5.04
N HIS A 20 -7.84 5.43 -4.73
CA HIS A 20 -6.83 5.00 -5.69
C HIS A 20 -7.42 4.17 -6.84
N VAL A 21 -8.36 3.27 -6.55
CA VAL A 21 -9.06 2.46 -7.57
C VAL A 21 -9.87 3.36 -8.51
N ILE A 22 -10.65 4.30 -7.97
CA ILE A 22 -11.44 5.25 -8.76
C ILE A 22 -10.51 6.16 -9.60
N ALA A 23 -9.40 6.63 -9.04
CA ALA A 23 -8.41 7.42 -9.77
C ALA A 23 -7.75 6.62 -10.92
N ALA A 24 -7.44 5.34 -10.70
CA ALA A 24 -6.93 4.47 -11.75
C ALA A 24 -7.96 4.29 -12.88
N PHE A 25 -9.23 4.08 -12.52
CA PHE A 25 -10.34 3.98 -13.46
C PHE A 25 -10.51 5.25 -14.31
N HIS A 26 -10.44 6.45 -13.72
CA HIS A 26 -10.55 7.71 -14.47
C HIS A 26 -9.46 7.90 -15.54
N ARG A 27 -8.32 7.21 -15.42
CA ARG A 27 -7.25 7.21 -16.43
C ARG A 27 -7.57 6.30 -17.62
N TYR A 28 -8.58 5.45 -17.51
CA TYR A 28 -9.03 4.56 -18.57
C TYR A 28 -9.97 5.28 -19.53
N ARG A 29 -9.70 5.18 -20.83
CA ARG A 29 -10.58 5.63 -21.91
C ARG A 29 -10.64 4.54 -22.97
N ARG A 30 -11.76 4.43 -23.69
CA ARG A 30 -11.89 3.47 -24.80
C ARG A 30 -10.84 3.70 -25.90
N SER A 31 -10.39 4.94 -26.07
CA SER A 31 -9.31 5.31 -27.01
C SER A 31 -7.89 5.09 -26.47
N THR A 32 -7.73 4.67 -25.21
CA THR A 32 -6.40 4.40 -24.63
C THR A 32 -5.71 3.27 -25.40
N PRO A 33 -4.40 3.38 -25.73
CA PRO A 33 -3.65 2.30 -26.36
C PRO A 33 -3.75 0.99 -25.56
N TRP A 34 -3.84 -0.15 -26.26
CA TRP A 34 -4.12 -1.46 -25.65
C TRP A 34 -3.16 -1.81 -24.49
N TRP A 35 -1.87 -1.48 -24.61
CA TRP A 35 -0.86 -1.76 -23.59
C TRP A 35 -1.11 -0.96 -22.30
N ARG A 36 -1.59 0.29 -22.44
CA ARG A 36 -1.94 1.15 -21.32
C ARG A 36 -3.28 0.75 -20.70
N LYS A 37 -4.25 0.30 -21.50
CA LYS A 37 -5.48 -0.33 -20.99
C LYS A 37 -5.12 -1.53 -20.12
N ARG A 38 -4.28 -2.44 -20.63
CA ARG A 38 -3.83 -3.62 -19.88
C ARG A 38 -3.16 -3.25 -18.56
N ALA A 39 -2.29 -2.24 -18.56
CA ALA A 39 -1.62 -1.77 -17.36
C ALA A 39 -2.61 -1.19 -16.32
N ILE A 40 -3.56 -0.35 -16.74
CA ILE A 40 -4.57 0.22 -15.83
C ILE A 40 -5.47 -0.86 -15.26
N VAL A 41 -5.95 -1.78 -16.10
CA VAL A 41 -6.83 -2.88 -15.66
C VAL A 41 -6.09 -3.79 -14.70
N GLU A 42 -4.87 -4.23 -15.02
CA GLU A 42 -4.13 -5.12 -14.13
C GLU A 42 -3.81 -4.45 -12.78
N LEU A 43 -3.47 -3.15 -12.78
CA LEU A 43 -3.29 -2.36 -11.57
C LEU A 43 -4.57 -2.34 -10.74
N THR A 44 -5.71 -2.07 -11.38
CA THR A 44 -7.01 -2.00 -10.72
C THR A 44 -7.42 -3.36 -10.14
N CYS A 45 -7.30 -4.43 -10.94
CA CYS A 45 -7.57 -5.81 -10.52
C CYS A 45 -6.72 -6.20 -9.30
N THR A 46 -5.41 -5.92 -9.34
CA THR A 46 -4.51 -6.24 -8.24
C THR A 46 -4.87 -5.47 -6.98
N ALA A 47 -5.20 -4.18 -7.10
CA ALA A 47 -5.60 -3.35 -5.96
C ALA A 47 -6.91 -3.86 -5.33
N LEU A 48 -7.92 -4.17 -6.13
CA LEU A 48 -9.20 -4.72 -5.67
C LEU A 48 -9.03 -6.04 -4.94
N GLU A 49 -8.23 -6.96 -5.47
CA GLU A 49 -7.99 -8.25 -4.80
C GLU A 49 -7.26 -8.09 -3.46
N ILE A 50 -6.32 -7.15 -3.35
CA ILE A 50 -5.64 -6.85 -2.08
C ILE A 50 -6.63 -6.21 -1.09
N HIS A 51 -7.38 -5.21 -1.53
CA HIS A 51 -8.38 -4.51 -0.73
C HIS A 51 -9.42 -5.48 -0.15
N ALA A 52 -10.08 -6.27 -1.00
CA ALA A 52 -11.06 -7.27 -0.59
C ALA A 52 -10.47 -8.31 0.38
N GLN A 53 -9.22 -8.75 0.14
CA GLN A 53 -8.56 -9.70 1.03
C GLN A 53 -8.25 -9.09 2.41
N LEU A 54 -7.87 -7.82 2.47
CA LEU A 54 -7.58 -7.15 3.74
C LEU A 54 -8.83 -6.94 4.58
N GLU A 55 -9.96 -6.62 3.96
CA GLU A 55 -11.24 -6.51 4.66
C GLU A 55 -11.72 -7.84 5.21
N GLU A 56 -11.71 -8.88 4.38
CA GLU A 56 -12.15 -10.21 4.77
C GLU A 56 -11.25 -10.85 5.86
N GLU A 57 -9.95 -10.59 5.83
CA GLU A 57 -9.01 -11.14 6.83
C GLU A 57 -8.96 -10.32 8.14
N ILE A 58 -9.33 -9.03 8.11
CA ILE A 58 -9.04 -8.11 9.24
C ILE A 58 -10.28 -7.34 9.68
N LEU A 59 -10.95 -6.62 8.78
CA LEU A 59 -12.07 -5.76 9.15
C LEU A 59 -13.30 -6.60 9.49
N TYR A 60 -13.73 -7.49 8.60
CA TYR A 60 -14.99 -8.23 8.75
C TYR A 60 -15.00 -9.11 10.01
N PRO A 61 -13.94 -9.86 10.35
CA PRO A 61 -13.91 -10.61 11.60
C PRO A 61 -13.95 -9.72 12.84
N ALA A 62 -13.31 -8.54 12.79
CA ALA A 62 -13.34 -7.59 13.89
C ALA A 62 -14.74 -7.00 14.07
N LEU A 63 -15.45 -6.71 12.97
CA LEU A 63 -16.78 -6.15 13.00
C LEU A 63 -17.82 -7.17 13.46
N SER A 64 -17.78 -8.40 12.92
CA SER A 64 -18.67 -9.50 13.34
C SER A 64 -18.52 -9.82 14.83
N ALA A 65 -17.32 -9.69 15.39
CA ALA A 65 -17.10 -9.86 16.82
C ALA A 65 -17.64 -8.69 17.68
N ALA A 66 -17.85 -7.51 17.09
CA ALA A 66 -18.27 -6.30 17.80
C ALA A 66 -19.77 -6.00 17.65
N MET A 67 -20.45 -6.56 16.65
CA MET A 67 -21.86 -6.33 16.40
C MET A 67 -22.50 -7.44 15.54
N SER A 68 -23.82 -7.50 15.58
CA SER A 68 -24.63 -8.31 14.65
C SER A 68 -24.78 -7.57 13.32
N SER A 69 -23.78 -7.66 12.45
CA SER A 69 -23.77 -7.05 11.10
C SER A 69 -23.65 -8.10 9.99
N ASP A 70 -24.18 -9.30 10.21
CA ASP A 70 -23.88 -10.46 9.38
C ASP A 70 -24.44 -10.34 7.95
N GLU A 71 -25.58 -9.69 7.76
CA GLU A 71 -26.19 -9.51 6.43
C GLU A 71 -25.36 -8.56 5.54
N ILE A 72 -24.92 -7.42 6.09
CA ILE A 72 -24.08 -6.45 5.37
C ILE A 72 -22.75 -7.13 5.00
N LEU A 73 -22.11 -7.80 5.96
CA LEU A 73 -20.84 -8.51 5.73
C LEU A 73 -20.98 -9.63 4.71
N ALA A 74 -22.08 -10.39 4.74
CA ALA A 74 -22.35 -11.44 3.75
C ALA A 74 -22.57 -10.85 2.34
N THR A 75 -23.26 -9.72 2.25
CA THR A 75 -23.48 -9.00 1.00
C THR A 75 -22.15 -8.51 0.41
N SER A 76 -21.34 -7.79 1.19
CA SER A 76 -20.03 -7.30 0.74
C SER A 76 -19.11 -8.44 0.30
N LYS A 77 -19.09 -9.57 1.05
CA LYS A 77 -18.33 -10.76 0.63
C LYS A 77 -18.82 -11.34 -0.70
N SER A 78 -20.14 -11.40 -0.92
CA SER A 78 -20.70 -11.85 -2.20
C SER A 78 -20.30 -10.93 -3.35
N GLU A 79 -20.25 -9.61 -3.13
CA GLU A 79 -19.77 -8.65 -4.12
C GLU A 79 -18.28 -8.84 -4.41
N HIS A 80 -17.46 -9.11 -3.39
CA HIS A 80 -16.05 -9.45 -3.56
C HIS A 80 -15.84 -10.66 -4.46
N ASP A 81 -16.66 -11.70 -4.29
CA ASP A 81 -16.58 -12.89 -5.13
C ASP A 81 -16.97 -12.60 -6.58
N LYS A 82 -18.02 -11.79 -6.82
CA LYS A 82 -18.37 -11.31 -8.17
C LYS A 82 -17.23 -10.49 -8.80
N MET A 83 -16.59 -9.61 -8.03
CA MET A 83 -15.44 -8.83 -8.49
C MET A 83 -14.28 -9.75 -8.89
N ARG A 84 -13.97 -10.79 -8.09
CA ARG A 84 -12.93 -11.78 -8.41
C ARG A 84 -13.22 -12.54 -9.70
N GLU A 85 -14.48 -12.91 -9.94
CA GLU A 85 -14.89 -13.53 -11.21
C GLU A 85 -14.63 -12.63 -12.41
N ASP A 86 -15.01 -11.36 -12.32
CA ASP A 86 -14.79 -10.38 -13.39
C ASP A 86 -13.30 -10.10 -13.63
N ILE A 87 -12.50 -10.04 -12.55
CA ILE A 87 -11.05 -9.90 -12.61
C ILE A 87 -10.42 -11.10 -13.34
N ALA A 88 -10.84 -12.33 -13.00
CA ALA A 88 -10.35 -13.53 -13.65
C ALA A 88 -10.68 -13.54 -15.16
N ARG A 89 -11.91 -13.13 -15.53
CA ARG A 89 -12.33 -12.98 -16.93
C ARG A 89 -11.50 -11.92 -17.64
N LEU A 90 -11.30 -10.75 -17.06
CA LEU A 90 -10.47 -9.67 -17.64
C LEU A 90 -9.04 -10.14 -17.92
N ARG A 91 -8.43 -10.89 -17.00
CA ARG A 91 -7.06 -11.41 -17.17
C ARG A 91 -6.95 -12.45 -18.28
N ALA A 92 -8.04 -13.14 -18.61
CA ALA A 92 -8.11 -14.11 -19.71
C ALA A 92 -8.41 -13.46 -21.07
N MET A 93 -8.78 -12.18 -21.11
CA MET A 93 -9.17 -11.46 -22.34
C MET A 93 -8.02 -10.67 -22.96
N ARG A 94 -8.11 -10.36 -24.25
CA ARG A 94 -7.14 -9.48 -24.92
C ARG A 94 -7.59 -8.02 -24.78
N PRO A 95 -6.70 -7.09 -24.44
CA PRO A 95 -7.04 -5.67 -24.23
C PRO A 95 -7.49 -4.93 -25.49
N ASN A 96 -7.39 -5.59 -26.65
CA ASN A 96 -7.74 -5.09 -27.97
C ASN A 96 -9.21 -5.39 -28.31
N ASP A 97 -9.84 -6.31 -27.59
CA ASP A 97 -11.18 -6.79 -27.89
C ASP A 97 -12.23 -5.80 -27.37
N ALA A 98 -13.27 -5.51 -28.14
CA ALA A 98 -14.33 -4.59 -27.69
C ALA A 98 -15.03 -5.06 -26.39
N ALA A 99 -15.10 -6.38 -26.18
CA ALA A 99 -15.62 -6.98 -24.96
C ALA A 99 -14.77 -6.65 -23.72
N TYR A 100 -13.48 -6.36 -23.88
CA TYR A 100 -12.58 -6.01 -22.78
C TYR A 100 -12.98 -4.69 -22.12
N ASP A 101 -13.26 -3.67 -22.94
CA ASP A 101 -13.75 -2.37 -22.48
C ASP A 101 -15.08 -2.55 -21.73
N ALA A 102 -16.02 -3.30 -22.32
CA ALA A 102 -17.33 -3.53 -21.71
C ALA A 102 -17.22 -4.27 -20.36
N ARG A 103 -16.35 -5.28 -20.27
CA ARG A 103 -16.10 -6.03 -19.04
C ARG A 103 -15.46 -5.16 -17.96
N PHE A 104 -14.47 -4.34 -18.31
CA PHE A 104 -13.84 -3.47 -17.32
C PHE A 104 -14.81 -2.40 -16.81
N MET A 105 -15.65 -1.84 -17.69
CA MET A 105 -16.72 -0.93 -17.29
C MET A 105 -17.78 -1.61 -16.42
N HIS A 106 -18.05 -2.90 -16.64
CA HIS A 106 -18.92 -3.69 -15.76
C HIS A 106 -18.33 -3.83 -14.37
N LEU A 107 -17.10 -4.34 -14.26
CA LEU A 107 -16.39 -4.45 -12.98
C LEU A 107 -16.41 -3.12 -12.21
N MET A 108 -16.11 -2.01 -12.88
CA MET A 108 -16.06 -0.71 -12.21
C MET A 108 -17.42 -0.19 -11.77
N ARG A 109 -18.53 -0.58 -12.40
CA ARG A 109 -19.87 -0.26 -11.88
C ARG A 109 -20.16 -1.00 -10.57
N GLU A 110 -19.83 -2.29 -10.51
CA GLU A 110 -19.97 -3.10 -9.30
C GLU A 110 -19.10 -2.53 -8.17
N VAL A 111 -17.85 -2.18 -8.47
CA VAL A 111 -16.93 -1.53 -7.51
C VAL A 111 -17.49 -0.21 -6.99
N ILE A 112 -18.03 0.65 -7.86
CA ILE A 112 -18.58 1.94 -7.42
C ILE A 112 -19.80 1.75 -6.51
N HIS A 113 -20.65 0.77 -6.81
CA HIS A 113 -21.79 0.43 -5.95
C HIS A 113 -21.32 -0.06 -4.59
N HIS A 114 -20.41 -1.03 -4.57
CA HIS A 114 -19.80 -1.57 -3.36
C HIS A 114 -19.15 -0.48 -2.49
N VAL A 115 -18.31 0.37 -3.10
CA VAL A 115 -17.68 1.51 -2.43
C VAL A 115 -18.72 2.45 -1.81
N ALA A 116 -19.82 2.74 -2.51
CA ALA A 116 -20.86 3.62 -1.99
C ALA A 116 -21.52 3.05 -0.73
N GLU A 117 -21.86 1.76 -0.74
CA GLU A 117 -22.43 1.07 0.44
C GLU A 117 -21.42 1.03 1.60
N GLU A 118 -20.16 0.74 1.32
CA GLU A 118 -19.15 0.73 2.37
C GLU A 118 -18.91 2.11 2.99
N GLU A 119 -18.73 3.14 2.17
CA GLU A 119 -18.47 4.51 2.63
C GLU A 119 -19.64 5.09 3.45
N THR A 120 -20.88 4.72 3.12
CA THR A 120 -22.08 5.29 3.74
C THR A 120 -22.61 4.45 4.90
N VAL A 121 -22.40 3.13 4.88
CA VAL A 121 -22.96 2.21 5.86
C VAL A 121 -21.87 1.50 6.65
N LEU A 122 -21.00 0.72 5.98
CA LEU A 122 -20.08 -0.20 6.65
C LEU A 122 -18.99 0.54 7.45
N LEU A 123 -18.29 1.49 6.83
CA LEU A 123 -17.17 2.21 7.46
C LEU A 123 -17.62 3.09 8.62
N PRO A 124 -18.73 3.88 8.53
CA PRO A 124 -19.26 4.59 9.70
C PRO A 124 -19.67 3.65 10.83
N THR A 125 -20.18 2.46 10.49
CA THR A 125 -20.56 1.44 11.46
C THR A 125 -19.34 0.85 12.16
N ALA A 126 -18.28 0.54 11.40
CA ALA A 126 -16.99 0.13 11.95
C ALA A 126 -16.37 1.21 12.85
N GLU A 127 -16.46 2.48 12.45
CA GLU A 127 -15.96 3.61 13.23
C GLU A 127 -16.61 3.72 14.60
N ARG A 128 -17.93 3.49 14.69
CA ARG A 128 -18.67 3.52 15.96
C ARG A 128 -18.36 2.33 16.87
N ALA A 129 -18.24 1.14 16.30
CA ALA A 129 -18.10 -0.09 17.10
C ALA A 129 -16.67 -0.48 17.42
N LEU A 130 -15.71 -0.04 16.61
CA LEU A 130 -14.29 -0.39 16.76
C LEU A 130 -13.45 0.81 17.18
N THR A 131 -14.04 1.89 17.71
CA THR A 131 -13.40 3.17 18.05
C THR A 131 -12.01 3.02 18.67
N SER A 132 -11.86 2.17 19.70
CA SER A 132 -10.60 1.95 20.41
C SER A 132 -9.59 1.05 19.68
N ARG A 133 -10.00 0.39 18.60
CA ARG A 133 -9.24 -0.62 17.85
C ARG A 133 -8.88 -0.20 16.43
N LEU A 134 -9.48 0.87 15.89
CA LEU A 134 -9.30 1.29 14.50
C LEU A 134 -7.83 1.46 14.09
N THR A 135 -7.01 2.11 14.93
CA THR A 135 -5.57 2.32 14.69
C THR A 135 -4.80 1.01 14.74
N GLN A 136 -5.10 0.13 15.71
CA GLN A 136 -4.46 -1.18 15.83
C GLN A 136 -4.77 -2.06 14.61
N LEU A 137 -6.03 -2.05 14.16
CA LEU A 137 -6.45 -2.78 12.96
C LEU A 137 -5.80 -2.19 11.70
N GLY A 138 -5.63 -0.87 11.62
CA GLY A 138 -4.92 -0.21 10.52
C GLY A 138 -3.44 -0.61 10.45
N GLN A 139 -2.76 -0.74 11.59
CA GLN A 139 -1.40 -1.28 11.64
C GLN A 139 -1.34 -2.73 11.14
N ARG A 140 -2.24 -3.60 11.59
CA ARG A 140 -2.34 -4.98 11.11
C ARG A 140 -2.59 -5.03 9.60
N MET A 141 -3.50 -4.19 9.10
CA MET A 141 -3.78 -4.07 7.67
C MET A 141 -2.56 -3.60 6.89
N SER A 142 -1.80 -2.64 7.42
CA SER A 142 -0.56 -2.15 6.78
C SER A 142 0.48 -3.26 6.66
N THR A 143 0.73 -4.01 7.73
CA THR A 143 1.65 -5.15 7.71
C THR A 143 1.19 -6.22 6.72
N ARG A 144 -0.10 -6.57 6.73
CA ARG A 144 -0.64 -7.58 5.83
C ARG A 144 -0.60 -7.15 4.37
N ARG A 145 -0.89 -5.87 4.09
CA ARG A 145 -0.79 -5.28 2.74
C ARG A 145 0.62 -5.44 2.18
N LEU A 146 1.66 -5.14 2.96
CA LEU A 146 3.04 -5.31 2.54
C LEU A 146 3.37 -6.78 2.19
N GLN A 147 2.85 -7.74 2.95
CA GLN A 147 3.01 -9.16 2.65
C GLN A 147 2.32 -9.56 1.34
N LEU A 148 1.07 -9.12 1.14
CA LEU A 148 0.31 -9.40 -0.08
C LEU A 148 0.96 -8.79 -1.33
N VAL A 149 1.45 -7.56 -1.19
CA VAL A 149 2.25 -6.86 -2.19
C VAL A 149 3.52 -7.65 -2.53
N ALA A 150 4.26 -8.16 -1.54
CA ALA A 150 5.47 -8.93 -1.78
C ALA A 150 5.19 -10.28 -2.47
N GLN A 151 4.05 -10.91 -2.17
CA GLN A 151 3.61 -12.18 -2.77
C GLN A 151 3.19 -12.00 -4.24
N ARG A 152 2.59 -10.84 -4.57
CA ARG A 152 2.11 -10.52 -5.92
C ARG A 152 3.23 -9.82 -6.70
N ARG A 153 3.99 -10.60 -7.48
CA ARG A 153 5.16 -10.22 -8.32
C ARG A 153 5.54 -8.71 -8.33
N PRO A 154 6.79 -8.35 -7.97
CA PRO A 154 7.23 -6.95 -7.75
C PRO A 154 7.27 -6.02 -8.98
N ALA A 155 6.97 -6.49 -10.20
CA ALA A 155 7.10 -5.68 -11.42
C ALA A 155 6.07 -4.54 -11.54
N MET A 156 4.94 -4.61 -10.84
CA MET A 156 3.86 -3.61 -10.95
C MET A 156 4.00 -2.42 -10.01
N ILE A 157 4.78 -2.53 -8.94
CA ILE A 157 4.91 -1.47 -7.93
C ILE A 157 6.04 -0.49 -8.28
N ALA A 158 7.05 -0.95 -9.02
CA ALA A 158 8.10 -0.08 -9.55
C ALA A 158 7.56 1.01 -10.51
N VAL A 159 6.41 0.77 -11.15
CA VAL A 159 5.78 1.75 -12.04
C VAL A 159 5.09 2.88 -11.25
N ASN A 160 4.63 2.63 -10.02
CA ASN A 160 3.96 3.66 -9.21
C ASN A 160 4.89 4.48 -8.29
N THR A 161 6.11 4.03 -8.00
CA THR A 161 7.09 4.87 -7.28
C THR A 161 7.79 5.88 -8.20
N VAL A 162 7.82 5.66 -9.52
CA VAL A 162 8.49 6.54 -10.49
C VAL A 162 7.50 7.36 -11.34
N ALA A 163 6.28 6.88 -11.60
CA ALA A 163 5.37 7.52 -12.57
C ALA A 163 4.14 8.26 -11.97
N THR A 164 4.04 8.40 -10.63
CA THR A 164 2.91 9.08 -9.97
C THR A 164 3.29 10.18 -8.98
N PHE A 165 4.58 10.46 -8.80
CA PHE A 165 5.03 11.66 -8.10
C PHE A 165 5.32 12.76 -9.13
N PRO A 166 4.89 14.02 -8.94
CA PRO A 166 5.48 15.12 -9.68
C PRO A 166 7.01 15.04 -9.50
N ALA A 167 7.77 15.27 -10.57
CA ALA A 167 9.21 15.03 -10.67
C ALA A 167 10.08 15.69 -9.57
N ALA A 168 9.51 16.51 -8.70
CA ALA A 168 10.17 17.18 -7.59
C ALA A 168 10.53 16.26 -6.39
N SER A 169 9.93 15.08 -6.23
CA SER A 169 10.19 14.22 -5.05
C SER A 169 11.31 13.19 -5.22
N LEU A 170 11.91 13.04 -6.41
CA LEU A 170 13.04 12.12 -6.64
C LEU A 170 14.39 12.64 -6.13
N ALA A 171 14.48 13.88 -5.64
CA ALA A 171 15.74 14.46 -5.14
C ALA A 171 16.11 14.02 -3.71
N MET A 172 15.21 13.39 -2.95
CA MET A 172 15.44 13.10 -1.52
C MET A 172 16.07 11.73 -1.25
N VAL A 173 16.12 10.81 -2.23
CA VAL A 173 16.74 9.47 -2.05
C VAL A 173 18.24 9.50 -2.40
N SER A 174 18.70 10.45 -3.21
CA SER A 174 20.09 10.51 -3.68
C SER A 174 21.06 11.28 -2.75
N ILE A 175 20.58 12.08 -1.80
CA ILE A 175 21.48 12.80 -0.86
C ILE A 175 21.93 11.88 0.30
N GLY A 176 21.04 11.04 0.84
CA GLY A 176 21.35 10.17 1.98
C GLY A 176 22.40 9.10 1.67
N ALA A 177 22.34 8.50 0.47
CA ALA A 177 23.32 7.49 0.03
C ALA A 177 24.70 8.10 -0.28
N PHE A 178 24.75 9.37 -0.71
CA PHE A 178 26.01 10.04 -1.05
C PHE A 178 26.79 10.49 0.19
N ILE A 179 26.08 10.95 1.25
CA ILE A 179 26.68 11.36 2.52
C ILE A 179 27.27 10.15 3.27
N LEU A 180 26.61 8.98 3.24
CA LEU A 180 27.12 7.78 3.89
C LEU A 180 28.39 7.24 3.20
N ALA A 181 28.44 7.28 1.86
CA ALA A 181 29.59 6.80 1.09
C ALA A 181 30.84 7.70 1.22
N HIS A 182 30.67 9.03 1.34
CA HIS A 182 31.79 9.96 1.54
C HIS A 182 32.26 10.03 3.00
N GLY A 183 31.35 9.89 3.97
CA GLY A 183 31.69 9.88 5.40
C GLY A 183 32.58 8.70 5.80
N LEU A 184 32.33 7.52 5.23
CA LEU A 184 33.14 6.31 5.49
C LEU A 184 34.55 6.38 4.89
N ARG A 185 34.72 7.10 3.77
CA ARG A 185 36.01 7.27 3.08
C ARG A 185 36.92 8.27 3.81
N ALA A 186 36.36 9.35 4.35
CA ALA A 186 37.11 10.32 5.15
C ALA A 186 37.57 9.74 6.51
N ALA A 187 36.79 8.84 7.11
CA ALA A 187 37.15 8.20 8.39
C ALA A 187 38.30 7.19 8.25
N THR A 188 38.42 6.53 7.08
CA THR A 188 39.51 5.59 6.80
C THR A 188 40.84 6.29 6.49
N GLU A 189 40.81 7.44 5.80
CA GLU A 189 42.01 8.24 5.52
C GLU A 189 42.57 9.00 6.74
N ARG A 190 41.71 9.36 7.71
CA ARG A 190 42.17 10.04 8.93
C ARG A 190 42.88 9.10 9.92
N ARG A 191 42.57 7.80 9.86
CA ARG A 191 43.20 6.75 10.68
C ARG A 191 44.59 6.34 10.17
N SER A 192 44.89 6.54 8.89
CA SER A 192 46.19 6.24 8.29
C SER A 192 47.21 7.38 8.37
N ARG A 193 46.81 8.57 8.84
CA ARG A 193 47.67 9.78 8.90
C ARG A 193 48.10 10.22 10.30
N GLN A 194 47.81 9.46 11.36
CA GLN A 194 48.37 9.74 12.70
C GLN A 194 49.71 9.02 12.89
N PRO A 195 50.86 9.71 13.00
CA PRO A 195 52.11 9.09 13.41
C PRO A 195 52.03 8.75 14.91
N ALA A 196 52.44 7.53 15.26
CA ALA A 196 52.53 7.03 16.62
C ALA A 196 53.44 7.94 17.46
N LYS A 197 52.88 8.63 18.46
CA LYS A 197 53.68 9.29 19.49
C LYS A 197 54.03 8.28 20.57
N GLY A 198 55.35 8.15 20.77
CA GLY A 198 56.00 7.13 21.55
C GLY A 198 55.72 7.16 23.04
N VAL A 199 55.96 5.98 23.59
CA VAL A 199 56.01 5.57 25.00
C VAL A 199 56.83 6.54 25.85
N ALA A 200 56.25 6.99 26.97
CA ALA A 200 57.02 7.42 28.13
C ALA A 200 56.49 6.71 29.38
N ARG A 201 57.40 5.94 29.99
CA ARG A 201 57.24 5.03 31.12
C ARG A 201 57.59 5.78 32.42
N ARG A 202 56.72 5.72 33.43
CA ARG A 202 57.04 5.97 34.87
C ARG A 202 55.94 5.30 35.69
N SER A 203 56.18 4.12 36.26
CA SER A 203 56.83 3.87 37.55
C SER A 203 56.11 4.56 38.72
N GLY A 204 55.38 3.77 39.51
CA GLY A 204 54.73 4.19 40.74
C GLY A 204 54.04 3.01 41.43
N ARG A 205 54.82 2.27 42.23
CA ARG A 205 54.43 1.16 43.10
C ARG A 205 53.83 1.71 44.40
N ASN A 206 53.02 0.86 45.08
CA ASN A 206 52.66 0.90 46.51
C ASN A 206 51.65 2.00 46.93
N GLN A 207 50.73 1.81 47.90
CA GLN A 207 50.55 0.80 48.96
C GLN A 207 49.16 1.02 49.62
N ALA A 208 48.67 -0.01 50.34
CA ALA A 208 47.59 -0.02 51.35
C ALA A 208 46.13 0.04 50.84
#